data_AF-A0A4Z2D0E2-F1
#
_entry.id   AF-A0A4Z2D0E2-F1
#
_cell.length_a   1.000
_cell.length_b   1.000
_cell.length_c   1.000
_cell.angle_alpha   90.00
_cell.angle_beta   90.00
_cell.angle_gamma   90.00
#
_symmetry.space_group_name_H-M   'P 1'
#
loop_
_entity.id
_entity.type
_entity.pdbx_description
1 polymer ?
#
loop_
_entity_poly.entity_id
_entity_poly.type
_entity_poly.pdbx_seq_one_letter_code
_entity_poly.pdbx_strand_id
1 'polypeptide(L)'
;MGYIPGKGLGKNATGIADPVAIEIPQGREGLGFASEKNERMLFRENIKQQIQTAYKDEFRSTMAMRFQLNRLNRQLDTARRTCRDLDMKESIKNPIHESFWPPVDPVPTEDIGDAKYGSESHRNNLKLVKDKLSVRAILDHEVGVSEDFPDNDLAKLDPNYTKYDYTSIQKNFLQLLDYLRSRHNYCFWCSLQYRDQSELLDQCPGENEDQHD
;
A
#
# COMPACT_ATOMS: atom_id res chain seq x y z
N MET A 1 -57.28 -23.03 53.72
CA MET A 1 -56.37 -22.41 52.74
C MET A 1 -54.97 -22.90 53.05
N GLY A 2 -54.58 -24.05 52.50
CA GLY A 2 -53.36 -24.76 52.89
C GLY A 2 -52.44 -25.00 51.71
N TYR A 3 -51.13 -25.03 52.00
CA TYR A 3 -50.11 -25.50 51.08
C TYR A 3 -50.44 -26.92 50.60
N ILE A 4 -50.37 -27.15 49.28
CA ILE A 4 -50.52 -28.47 48.67
C ILE A 4 -49.11 -28.97 48.32
N PRO A 5 -48.64 -30.07 48.93
CA PRO A 5 -47.30 -30.59 48.67
C PRO A 5 -47.14 -30.93 47.19
N GLY A 6 -46.06 -30.42 46.57
CA GLY A 6 -45.73 -30.63 45.16
C GLY A 6 -46.33 -29.61 44.18
N LYS A 7 -47.10 -28.61 44.63
CA LYS A 7 -47.51 -27.48 43.79
C LYS A 7 -46.59 -26.28 43.98
N GLY A 8 -46.36 -25.55 42.89
CA GLY A 8 -45.61 -24.31 42.86
C GLY A 8 -46.14 -23.29 43.86
N LEU A 9 -45.25 -22.55 44.50
CA LEU A 9 -45.60 -21.52 45.48
C LEU A 9 -46.32 -20.33 44.79
N GLY A 10 -47.40 -19.81 45.38
CA GLY A 10 -48.14 -18.63 44.88
C GLY A 10 -49.61 -18.88 44.54
N LYS A 11 -50.44 -17.83 44.48
CA LYS A 11 -51.90 -17.93 44.24
C LYS A 11 -52.29 -18.66 42.94
N ASN A 12 -51.40 -18.60 41.93
CA ASN A 12 -51.58 -19.23 40.63
C ASN A 12 -50.68 -20.47 40.41
N ALA A 13 -50.02 -20.97 41.47
CA ALA A 13 -49.04 -22.06 41.39
C ALA A 13 -47.89 -21.84 40.39
N THR A 14 -47.46 -20.59 40.19
CA THR A 14 -46.41 -20.20 39.24
C THR A 14 -44.99 -20.36 39.77
N GLY A 15 -44.81 -20.60 41.08
CA GLY A 15 -43.50 -20.85 41.67
C GLY A 15 -42.92 -22.20 41.24
N ILE A 16 -41.61 -22.33 41.23
CA ILE A 16 -40.94 -23.60 40.93
C ILE A 16 -41.26 -24.58 42.08
N ALA A 17 -41.85 -25.72 41.73
CA ALA A 17 -42.20 -26.77 42.69
C ALA A 17 -40.99 -27.66 43.02
N ASP A 18 -40.08 -27.80 42.05
CA ASP A 18 -38.86 -28.57 42.20
C ASP A 18 -37.75 -27.73 42.82
N PRO A 19 -36.95 -28.28 43.74
CA PRO A 19 -35.83 -27.57 44.32
C PRO A 19 -34.85 -27.16 43.21
N VAL A 20 -34.38 -25.90 43.25
CA VAL A 20 -33.36 -25.41 42.32
C VAL A 20 -32.14 -26.31 42.43
N ALA A 21 -31.73 -26.89 41.31
CA ALA A 21 -30.57 -27.79 41.27
C ALA A 21 -29.33 -27.04 41.77
N ILE A 22 -28.67 -27.60 42.79
CA ILE A 22 -27.44 -27.02 43.34
C ILE A 22 -26.28 -27.46 42.44
N GLU A 23 -25.83 -26.55 41.57
CA GLU A 23 -24.57 -26.73 40.85
C GLU A 23 -23.42 -26.46 41.82
N ILE A 24 -22.81 -27.52 42.35
CA ILE A 24 -21.63 -27.40 43.22
C ILE A 24 -20.43 -27.09 42.32
N PRO A 25 -19.84 -25.87 42.37
CA PRO A 25 -18.70 -25.53 41.52
C PRO A 25 -17.50 -26.41 41.89
N GLN A 26 -16.86 -27.02 40.91
CA GLN A 26 -15.65 -27.80 41.14
C GLN A 26 -14.44 -26.86 41.26
N GLY A 27 -14.16 -26.38 42.48
CA GLY A 27 -12.99 -25.55 42.75
C GLY A 27 -13.07 -24.79 44.08
N ARG A 28 -11.97 -24.10 44.42
CA ARG A 28 -11.92 -23.13 45.53
C ARG A 28 -12.07 -21.67 45.06
N GLU A 29 -12.49 -21.47 43.81
CA GLU A 29 -12.75 -20.12 43.28
C GLU A 29 -14.09 -19.61 43.85
N GLY A 30 -14.14 -18.33 44.24
CA GLY A 30 -15.36 -17.73 44.79
C GLY A 30 -16.51 -17.71 43.78
N LEU A 31 -17.75 -17.76 44.26
CA LEU A 31 -18.94 -17.58 43.41
C LEU A 31 -18.82 -16.28 42.60
N GLY A 32 -18.87 -16.38 41.27
CA GLY A 32 -18.78 -15.23 40.33
C GLY A 32 -17.38 -14.92 39.77
N PHE A 33 -16.30 -15.48 40.32
CA PHE A 33 -14.94 -15.18 39.84
C PHE A 33 -14.57 -15.89 38.52
N ALA A 34 -15.08 -17.09 38.30
CA ALA A 34 -14.79 -17.86 37.09
C ALA A 34 -15.37 -17.20 35.82
N SER A 35 -16.58 -16.63 35.91
CA SER A 35 -17.19 -15.89 34.80
C SER A 35 -16.45 -14.59 34.50
N GLU A 36 -16.14 -13.79 35.52
CA GLU A 36 -15.40 -12.52 35.36
C GLU A 36 -14.00 -12.74 34.77
N LYS A 37 -13.29 -13.78 35.22
CA LYS A 37 -11.96 -14.15 34.70
C LYS A 37 -12.02 -14.56 33.23
N ASN A 38 -13.05 -15.33 32.84
CA ASN A 38 -13.26 -15.74 31.45
C ASN A 38 -13.64 -14.54 30.56
N GLU A 39 -14.54 -13.67 31.01
CA GLU A 39 -14.89 -12.44 30.29
C GLU A 39 -13.66 -11.55 30.08
N ARG A 40 -12.82 -11.38 31.11
CA ARG A 40 -11.56 -10.64 31.00
C ARG A 40 -10.56 -11.29 30.03
N MET A 41 -10.52 -12.63 29.98
CA MET A 41 -9.68 -13.36 29.03
C MET A 41 -10.15 -13.14 27.59
N LEU A 42 -11.45 -13.34 27.33
CA LEU A 42 -12.07 -13.12 26.02
C LEU A 42 -11.90 -11.67 25.55
N PHE A 43 -12.11 -10.71 26.43
CA PHE A 43 -11.89 -9.29 26.13
C PHE A 43 -10.44 -9.02 25.71
N ARG A 44 -9.47 -9.60 26.43
CA ARG A 44 -8.05 -9.47 26.09
C ARG A 44 -7.71 -10.13 24.75
N GLU A 45 -8.29 -11.28 24.44
CA GLU A 45 -8.11 -11.95 23.14
C GLU A 45 -8.72 -11.15 22.00
N ASN A 46 -9.93 -10.63 22.17
CA ASN A 46 -10.59 -9.76 21.20
C ASN A 46 -9.75 -8.49 20.93
N ILE A 47 -9.22 -7.84 21.97
CA ILE A 47 -8.32 -6.69 21.77
C ILE A 47 -7.06 -7.09 20.99
N LYS A 48 -6.42 -8.22 21.33
CA LYS A 48 -5.24 -8.68 20.59
C LYS A 48 -5.56 -8.95 19.12
N GLN A 49 -6.70 -9.58 18.84
CA GLN A 49 -7.16 -9.83 17.47
C GLN A 49 -7.41 -8.50 16.74
N GLN A 50 -8.10 -7.55 17.38
CA GLN A 50 -8.34 -6.21 16.80
C GLN A 50 -7.05 -5.46 16.48
N ILE A 51 -6.06 -5.51 17.37
CA ILE A 51 -4.74 -4.89 17.13
C ILE A 51 -4.05 -5.59 15.94
N GLN A 52 -4.08 -6.92 15.87
CA GLN A 52 -3.50 -7.66 14.75
C GLN A 52 -4.21 -7.38 13.42
N THR A 53 -5.53 -7.27 13.41
CA THR A 53 -6.28 -6.93 12.19
C THR A 53 -5.97 -5.51 11.75
N ALA A 54 -5.98 -4.54 12.67
CA ALA A 54 -5.64 -3.15 12.37
C ALA A 54 -4.21 -3.03 11.77
N TYR A 55 -3.24 -3.75 12.35
CA TYR A 55 -1.87 -3.79 11.82
C TYR A 55 -1.80 -4.36 10.40
N LYS A 56 -2.52 -5.45 10.12
CA LYS A 56 -2.59 -6.04 8.77
C LYS A 56 -3.23 -5.09 7.76
N ASP A 57 -4.26 -4.35 8.17
CA ASP A 57 -4.96 -3.41 7.32
C ASP A 57 -4.10 -2.18 6.99
N GLU A 58 -3.36 -1.65 7.97
CA GLU A 58 -2.37 -0.59 7.76
C GLU A 58 -1.24 -1.02 6.82
N PHE A 59 -0.71 -2.23 7.01
CA PHE A 59 0.30 -2.78 6.10
C PHE A 59 -0.24 -2.92 4.68
N ARG A 60 -1.48 -3.39 4.52
CA ARG A 60 -2.11 -3.52 3.19
C ARG A 60 -2.32 -2.17 2.53
N SER A 61 -2.78 -1.15 3.26
CA SER A 61 -3.04 0.18 2.70
C SER A 61 -1.75 0.87 2.26
N THR A 62 -0.69 0.80 3.07
CA THR A 62 0.64 1.34 2.73
C THR A 62 1.23 0.66 1.50
N MET A 63 1.15 -0.68 1.44
CA MET A 63 1.60 -1.43 0.27
C MET A 63 0.77 -1.10 -0.97
N ALA A 64 -0.56 -1.04 -0.86
CA ALA A 64 -1.43 -0.67 -1.99
C ALA A 64 -1.07 0.70 -2.56
N MET A 65 -0.86 1.70 -1.70
CA MET A 65 -0.43 3.04 -2.11
C MET A 65 0.91 3.00 -2.86
N ARG A 66 1.88 2.24 -2.34
CA ARG A 66 3.18 2.07 -3.00
C ARG A 66 3.05 1.38 -4.37
N PHE A 67 2.22 0.35 -4.47
CA PHE A 67 1.95 -0.31 -5.75
C PHE A 67 1.33 0.65 -6.77
N GLN A 68 0.36 1.46 -6.34
CA GLN A 68 -0.27 2.48 -7.19
C GLN A 68 0.74 3.52 -7.69
N LEU A 69 1.54 4.09 -6.78
CA LEU A 69 2.58 5.07 -7.13
C LEU A 69 3.62 4.48 -8.08
N ASN A 70 4.09 3.25 -7.82
CA ASN A 70 5.05 2.57 -8.70
C ASN A 70 4.44 2.25 -10.07
N ARG A 71 3.17 1.85 -10.16
CA ARG A 71 2.47 1.62 -11.43
C ARG A 71 2.40 2.91 -12.23
N LEU A 72 1.98 4.00 -11.58
CA LEU A 72 1.83 5.30 -12.22
C LEU A 72 3.18 5.84 -12.71
N ASN A 73 4.24 5.71 -11.92
CA ASN A 73 5.59 6.07 -12.35
C ASN A 73 6.05 5.30 -13.59
N ARG A 74 5.77 3.98 -13.65
CA ARG A 74 6.11 3.17 -14.84
C ARG A 74 5.34 3.63 -16.08
N GLN A 75 4.03 3.86 -15.94
CA GLN A 75 3.20 4.37 -17.04
C GLN A 75 3.71 5.73 -17.52
N LEU A 76 4.04 6.62 -16.59
CA LEU A 76 4.57 7.93 -16.90
C LEU A 76 5.91 7.84 -17.63
N ASP A 77 6.84 6.99 -17.17
CA ASP A 77 8.13 6.79 -17.86
C ASP A 77 7.96 6.24 -19.27
N THR A 78 7.00 5.32 -19.48
CA THR A 78 6.67 4.84 -20.82
C THR A 78 6.12 5.96 -21.70
N ALA A 79 5.18 6.77 -21.18
CA ALA A 79 4.60 7.90 -21.92
C ALA A 79 5.65 8.97 -22.25
N ARG A 80 6.60 9.24 -21.34
CA ARG A 80 7.71 10.17 -21.58
C ARG A 80 8.60 9.72 -22.73
N ARG A 81 8.92 8.42 -22.78
CA ARG A 81 9.73 7.84 -23.86
C ARG A 81 8.99 7.93 -25.20
N THR A 82 7.71 7.55 -25.23
CA THR A 82 6.91 7.66 -26.46
C THR A 82 6.78 9.11 -26.92
N CYS A 83 6.60 10.06 -26.00
CA CYS A 83 6.56 11.48 -26.30
C CYS A 83 7.86 11.95 -26.95
N ARG A 84 9.00 11.65 -26.34
CA ARG A 84 10.32 11.98 -26.91
C ARG A 84 10.50 11.39 -28.30
N ASP A 85 10.12 10.14 -28.52
CA ASP A 85 10.28 9.47 -29.81
C ASP A 85 9.38 10.11 -30.89
N LEU A 86 8.16 10.51 -30.55
CA LEU A 86 7.24 11.19 -31.46
C LEU A 86 7.68 12.62 -31.77
N ASP A 87 8.11 13.37 -30.75
CA ASP A 87 8.67 14.71 -30.90
C ASP A 87 9.92 14.70 -31.79
N MET A 88 10.82 13.72 -31.61
CA MET A 88 12.02 13.57 -32.44
C MET A 88 11.68 13.30 -33.91
N LYS A 89 10.63 12.51 -34.19
CA LYS A 89 10.14 12.27 -35.56
C LYS A 89 9.61 13.56 -36.20
N GLU A 90 8.98 14.42 -35.41
CA GLU A 90 8.52 15.76 -35.85
C GLU A 90 9.63 16.82 -35.85
N SER A 91 10.89 16.43 -35.61
CA SER A 91 12.05 17.34 -35.51
C SER A 91 11.96 18.38 -34.39
N ILE A 92 11.15 18.12 -33.35
CA ILE A 92 11.10 18.91 -32.12
C ILE A 92 12.28 18.48 -31.24
N LYS A 93 13.25 19.39 -31.06
CA LYS A 93 14.49 19.11 -30.31
C LYS A 93 14.40 19.44 -28.82
N ASN A 94 13.47 20.31 -28.45
CA ASN A 94 13.28 20.78 -27.08
C ASN A 94 11.86 20.45 -26.63
N PRO A 95 11.68 19.83 -25.44
CA PRO A 95 10.35 19.53 -24.93
C PRO A 95 9.60 20.83 -24.60
N ILE A 96 8.28 20.82 -24.83
CA ILE A 96 7.41 21.95 -24.48
C ILE A 96 7.33 22.11 -22.95
N HIS A 97 7.44 21.01 -22.20
CA HIS A 97 7.47 21.02 -20.74
C HIS A 97 8.61 20.12 -20.24
N GLU A 98 9.39 20.60 -19.27
CA GLU A 98 10.58 19.92 -18.73
C GLU A 98 10.29 18.49 -18.23
N SER A 99 9.08 18.24 -17.72
CA SER A 99 8.66 16.93 -17.21
C SER A 99 8.15 15.97 -18.29
N PHE A 100 8.00 16.39 -19.55
CA PHE A 100 7.44 15.53 -20.62
C PHE A 100 8.46 14.57 -21.21
N TRP A 101 9.75 14.91 -21.14
CA TRP A 101 10.81 14.02 -21.57
C TRP A 101 11.46 13.36 -20.36
N PRO A 102 12.05 12.17 -20.55
CA PRO A 102 12.88 11.58 -19.51
C PRO A 102 14.00 12.56 -19.15
N PRO A 103 14.34 12.73 -17.84
CA PRO A 103 15.51 13.50 -17.46
C PRO A 103 16.72 12.94 -18.21
N VAL A 104 17.51 13.83 -18.81
CA VAL A 104 18.72 13.43 -19.51
C VAL A 104 19.67 12.89 -18.44
N ASP A 105 20.04 11.61 -18.53
CA ASP A 105 21.11 11.08 -17.71
C ASP A 105 22.33 12.01 -17.90
N PRO A 106 22.98 12.50 -16.84
CA PRO A 106 24.16 13.34 -16.99
C PRO A 106 25.19 12.53 -17.75
N VAL A 107 25.32 12.82 -19.05
CA VAL A 107 26.31 12.23 -19.93
C VAL A 107 27.66 12.59 -19.31
N PRO A 108 28.52 11.63 -18.95
CA PRO A 108 29.91 11.93 -18.71
C PRO A 108 30.43 12.56 -20.00
N THR A 109 30.72 13.86 -19.97
CA THR A 109 31.34 14.54 -21.09
C THR A 109 32.72 13.91 -21.29
N GLU A 110 32.81 12.97 -22.22
CA GLU A 110 34.10 12.49 -22.71
C GLU A 110 34.67 13.58 -23.61
N ASP A 111 35.67 14.28 -23.06
CA ASP A 111 36.68 14.95 -23.86
C ASP A 111 37.26 13.95 -24.88
N ILE A 112 37.49 14.43 -26.09
CA ILE A 112 38.07 13.70 -27.21
C ILE A 112 39.36 12.99 -26.76
N GLY A 113 39.38 11.66 -26.76
CA GLY A 113 40.58 10.87 -26.50
C GLY A 113 40.37 9.35 -26.56
N ASP A 114 40.65 8.77 -27.72
CA ASP A 114 40.83 7.35 -28.05
C ASP A 114 41.01 6.33 -26.89
N ALA A 115 40.14 5.29 -26.80
CA ALA A 115 40.53 3.86 -26.70
C ALA A 115 39.36 2.89 -26.35
N LYS A 116 39.00 2.06 -27.33
CA LYS A 116 38.75 0.58 -27.29
C LYS A 116 37.99 -0.10 -26.12
N TYR A 117 36.85 -0.69 -26.51
CA TYR A 117 36.35 -2.07 -26.25
C TYR A 117 35.95 -2.51 -24.83
N GLY A 118 34.70 -2.98 -24.69
CA GLY A 118 34.30 -3.92 -23.62
C GLY A 118 32.82 -3.85 -23.21
N SER A 119 32.09 -4.94 -23.46
CA SER A 119 30.72 -5.21 -23.01
C SER A 119 30.55 -5.17 -21.49
N GLU A 120 29.38 -4.78 -20.97
CA GLU A 120 28.32 -5.67 -20.49
C GLU A 120 27.32 -4.94 -19.59
N SER A 121 26.05 -5.34 -19.73
CA SER A 121 24.95 -5.07 -18.82
C SER A 121 25.35 -5.22 -17.35
N HIS A 122 25.16 -4.18 -16.53
CA HIS A 122 24.81 -4.40 -15.13
C HIS A 122 23.91 -3.29 -14.57
N ARG A 123 22.73 -3.76 -14.17
CA ARG A 123 21.71 -3.08 -13.36
C ARG A 123 22.31 -2.51 -12.07
N ASN A 124 21.79 -1.35 -11.69
CA ASN A 124 21.63 -0.79 -10.34
C ASN A 124 22.83 -0.81 -9.39
N ASN A 125 23.23 0.37 -8.89
CA ASN A 125 23.88 0.49 -7.57
C ASN A 125 23.63 1.88 -6.94
N LEU A 126 22.55 2.00 -6.16
CA LEU A 126 22.47 2.98 -5.08
C LEU A 126 23.36 2.45 -3.95
N LYS A 127 24.58 2.98 -3.85
CA LYS A 127 25.58 2.56 -2.86
C LYS A 127 25.18 3.00 -1.45
N LEU A 128 24.95 1.97 -0.64
CA LEU A 128 24.96 1.90 0.82
C LEU A 128 26.06 2.78 1.44
N VAL A 129 25.67 3.81 2.20
CA VAL A 129 26.59 4.55 3.09
C VAL A 129 26.63 3.81 4.42
N LYS A 130 27.69 3.03 4.64
CA LYS A 130 28.11 2.56 5.96
C LYS A 130 29.22 3.48 6.44
N ASP A 131 28.96 4.31 7.45
CA ASP A 131 30.02 4.74 8.36
C ASP A 131 29.48 5.08 9.76
N LYS A 132 29.74 4.12 10.66
CA LYS A 132 30.24 4.22 12.04
C LYS A 132 29.88 5.45 12.87
N LEU A 133 29.14 5.22 13.97
CA LEU A 133 29.42 5.83 15.27
C LEU A 133 29.21 4.81 16.40
N SER A 134 30.21 4.72 17.26
CA SER A 134 30.36 3.83 18.42
C SER A 134 29.84 4.46 19.72
N VAL A 135 29.39 3.65 20.70
CA VAL A 135 29.93 3.54 22.08
C VAL A 135 28.92 2.87 23.06
N ARG A 136 29.36 1.71 23.59
CA ARG A 136 29.19 1.07 24.93
C ARG A 136 27.80 0.67 25.52
N ALA A 137 27.61 -0.65 25.71
CA ALA A 137 27.58 -1.42 26.99
C ALA A 137 26.72 -0.82 28.15
N ILE A 138 25.76 -1.46 28.84
CA ILE A 138 25.45 -2.86 29.26
C ILE A 138 23.99 -2.86 29.77
N LEU A 139 23.23 -3.96 29.58
CA LEU A 139 22.46 -4.68 30.61
C LEU A 139 21.65 -5.83 29.95
N ASP A 140 21.93 -7.05 30.41
CA ASP A 140 21.26 -8.30 30.04
C ASP A 140 19.78 -8.28 30.48
N HIS A 141 18.84 -8.48 29.55
CA HIS A 141 17.66 -9.31 29.80
C HIS A 141 16.98 -9.75 28.49
N GLU A 142 16.75 -11.06 28.41
CA GLU A 142 16.07 -11.88 27.42
C GLU A 142 14.82 -11.25 26.75
N VAL A 143 14.79 -11.21 25.41
CA VAL A 143 13.73 -11.80 24.55
C VAL A 143 14.33 -12.02 23.15
N GLY A 144 14.45 -13.28 22.74
CA GLY A 144 14.74 -13.64 21.36
C GLY A 144 13.53 -13.36 20.46
N VAL A 145 13.61 -12.31 19.67
CA VAL A 145 12.92 -12.22 18.38
C VAL A 145 14.01 -11.89 17.35
N SER A 146 14.68 -12.94 16.89
CA SER A 146 15.44 -12.89 15.64
C SER A 146 14.46 -13.09 14.49
N GLU A 147 14.02 -12.00 13.89
CA GLU A 147 13.76 -11.99 12.45
C GLU A 147 14.40 -10.74 11.87
N ASP A 148 15.40 -10.96 11.02
CA ASP A 148 16.04 -9.96 10.19
C ASP A 148 14.98 -9.35 9.24
N PHE A 149 14.24 -8.35 9.73
CA PHE A 149 13.48 -7.45 8.86
C PHE A 149 14.49 -6.50 8.21
N PRO A 150 14.65 -6.50 6.88
CA PRO A 150 15.53 -5.54 6.23
C PRO A 150 15.03 -4.14 6.57
N ASP A 151 15.95 -3.28 7.05
CA ASP A 151 15.72 -1.90 7.47
C ASP A 151 14.53 -1.27 6.73
N ASN A 152 13.41 -1.15 7.45
CA ASN A 152 12.18 -0.62 6.92
C ASN A 152 12.28 0.90 6.79
N ASP A 153 12.98 1.38 5.77
CA ASP A 153 12.95 2.79 5.37
C ASP A 153 11.52 3.28 4.99
N LEU A 154 10.51 2.38 4.91
CA LEU A 154 9.11 2.80 4.73
C LEU A 154 8.50 3.46 5.96
N ALA A 155 8.97 3.16 7.18
CA ALA A 155 8.44 3.79 8.40
C ALA A 155 8.78 5.30 8.48
N LYS A 156 9.63 5.82 7.58
CA LYS A 156 10.08 7.22 7.55
C LYS A 156 9.34 8.08 6.52
N LEU A 157 8.57 7.50 5.60
CA LEU A 157 7.81 8.28 4.62
C LEU A 157 6.45 8.65 5.23
N ASP A 158 6.30 9.93 5.59
CA ASP A 158 5.02 10.50 6.02
C ASP A 158 3.92 10.12 5.00
N PRO A 159 2.81 9.49 5.43
CA PRO A 159 1.68 9.19 4.56
C PRO A 159 1.24 10.39 3.71
N ASN A 160 1.34 11.62 4.24
CA ASN A 160 1.03 12.84 3.50
C ASN A 160 2.03 13.12 2.37
N TYR A 161 3.31 12.81 2.56
CA TYR A 161 4.34 12.96 1.53
C TYR A 161 4.08 12.01 0.35
N THR A 162 3.76 10.74 0.63
CA THR A 162 3.45 9.76 -0.44
C THR A 162 2.20 10.15 -1.24
N LYS A 163 1.19 10.74 -0.57
CA LYS A 163 -0.02 11.25 -1.21
C LYS A 163 0.25 12.46 -2.09
N TYR A 164 1.06 13.41 -1.60
CA TYR A 164 1.45 14.60 -2.38
C TYR A 164 2.23 14.21 -3.64
N ASP A 165 3.18 13.28 -3.50
CA ASP A 165 3.97 12.74 -4.61
C ASP A 165 3.05 12.08 -5.66
N TYR A 166 2.15 11.18 -5.23
CA TYR A 166 1.18 10.56 -6.13
C TYR A 166 0.36 11.58 -6.93
N THR A 167 -0.22 12.58 -6.26
CA THR A 167 -1.06 13.58 -6.94
C THR A 167 -0.26 14.43 -7.95
N SER A 168 1.00 14.71 -7.65
CA SER A 168 1.87 15.50 -8.53
C SER A 168 2.28 14.70 -9.76
N ILE A 169 2.67 13.43 -9.57
CA ILE A 169 3.01 12.53 -10.67
C ILE A 169 1.78 12.27 -11.54
N GLN A 170 0.59 12.06 -10.94
CA GLN A 170 -0.66 11.87 -11.68
C GLN A 170 -1.00 13.08 -12.56
N LYS A 171 -0.87 14.31 -12.05
CA LYS A 171 -1.09 15.51 -12.85
C LYS A 171 -0.13 15.60 -14.03
N ASN A 172 1.16 15.35 -13.80
CA ASN A 172 2.16 15.33 -14.87
C ASN A 172 1.83 14.29 -15.94
N PHE A 173 1.37 13.10 -15.52
CA PHE A 173 0.95 12.04 -16.44
C PHE A 173 -0.22 12.50 -17.32
N LEU A 174 -1.28 13.05 -16.70
CA LEU A 174 -2.45 13.52 -17.44
C LEU A 174 -2.13 14.63 -18.45
N GLN A 175 -1.29 15.59 -18.05
CA GLN A 175 -0.83 16.64 -18.96
C GLN A 175 -0.03 16.08 -20.15
N LEU A 176 0.80 15.07 -19.91
CA LEU A 176 1.55 14.40 -20.96
C LEU A 176 0.64 13.61 -21.91
N LEU A 177 -0.38 12.93 -21.38
CA LEU A 177 -1.38 12.22 -22.20
C LEU A 177 -2.18 13.19 -23.09
N ASP A 178 -2.60 14.32 -22.53
CA ASP A 178 -3.30 15.37 -23.28
C ASP A 178 -2.42 15.94 -24.41
N TYR A 179 -1.12 16.15 -24.13
CA TYR A 179 -0.15 16.54 -25.16
C TYR A 179 -0.02 15.49 -26.27
N LEU A 180 0.14 14.21 -25.92
CA LEU A 180 0.24 13.12 -26.89
C LEU A 180 -1.01 13.04 -27.80
N ARG A 181 -2.21 13.25 -27.23
CA ARG A 181 -3.46 13.23 -27.99
C ARG A 181 -3.60 14.46 -28.89
N SER A 182 -3.40 15.66 -28.35
CA SER A 182 -3.63 16.91 -29.08
C SER A 182 -2.58 17.23 -30.13
N ARG A 183 -1.31 16.87 -29.89
CA ARG A 183 -0.21 17.19 -30.79
C ARG A 183 0.10 16.09 -31.77
N HIS A 184 0.15 14.84 -31.29
CA HIS A 184 0.61 13.70 -32.09
C HIS A 184 -0.51 12.75 -32.50
N ASN A 185 -1.77 13.05 -32.16
CA ASN A 185 -2.91 12.15 -32.36
C ASN A 185 -2.61 10.74 -31.83
N TYR A 186 -1.95 10.62 -30.68
CA TYR A 186 -1.51 9.36 -30.11
C TYR A 186 -2.32 9.02 -28.85
N CYS A 187 -2.85 7.80 -28.78
CA CYS A 187 -3.46 7.28 -27.56
C CYS A 187 -2.52 6.30 -26.86
N PHE A 188 -2.15 6.62 -25.62
CA PHE A 188 -1.31 5.77 -24.77
C PHE A 188 -1.93 4.40 -24.48
N TRP A 189 -3.24 4.36 -24.17
CA TRP A 189 -3.94 3.12 -23.82
C TRP A 189 -4.14 2.18 -25.01
N CYS A 190 -4.47 2.74 -26.18
CA CYS A 190 -4.52 1.97 -27.44
C CYS A 190 -3.11 1.62 -27.96
N SER A 191 -2.07 2.28 -27.45
CA SER A 191 -0.69 2.21 -27.94
C SER A 191 -0.55 2.52 -29.45
N LEU A 192 -1.43 3.38 -29.99
CA LEU A 192 -1.56 3.63 -31.43
C LEU A 192 -1.53 5.13 -31.75
N GLN A 193 -0.87 5.48 -32.86
CA GLN A 193 -0.90 6.81 -33.47
C GLN A 193 -1.94 6.83 -34.60
N TYR A 194 -2.86 7.79 -34.55
CA TYR A 194 -3.88 8.03 -35.58
C TYR A 194 -3.37 9.05 -36.61
N ARG A 195 -4.04 9.12 -37.76
CA ARG A 195 -3.64 10.07 -38.82
C ARG A 195 -3.97 11.50 -38.43
N ASP A 196 -5.20 11.71 -37.96
CA ASP A 196 -5.76 13.02 -37.62
C ASP A 196 -6.61 12.97 -36.35
N GLN A 197 -6.87 14.14 -35.77
CA GLN A 197 -7.65 14.28 -34.53
C GLN A 197 -9.06 13.70 -34.66
N SER A 198 -9.69 13.80 -35.83
CA SER A 198 -11.03 13.23 -36.07
C SER A 198 -11.02 11.71 -35.97
N GLU A 199 -10.02 11.04 -36.57
CA GLU A 199 -9.89 9.59 -36.51
C GLU A 199 -9.68 9.10 -35.07
N LEU A 200 -8.87 9.84 -34.31
CA LEU A 200 -8.65 9.55 -32.90
C LEU A 200 -9.95 9.64 -32.09
N LEU A 201 -10.82 10.62 -32.34
CA LEU A 201 -12.09 10.76 -31.61
C LEU A 201 -13.12 9.69 -31.99
N ASP A 202 -13.11 9.23 -33.25
CA ASP A 202 -14.07 8.23 -33.73
C ASP A 202 -13.67 6.80 -33.36
N GLN A 203 -12.36 6.49 -33.35
CA GLN A 203 -11.85 5.12 -33.15
C GLN A 203 -11.39 4.84 -31.72
N CYS A 204 -10.97 5.86 -30.95
CA CYS A 204 -10.47 5.65 -29.60
C CYS A 204 -11.65 5.53 -28.60
N PRO A 205 -11.69 4.48 -27.75
CA PRO A 205 -12.74 4.29 -26.75
C PRO A 205 -12.90 5.46 -25.75
N GLY A 206 -11.81 6.18 -25.48
CA GLY A 206 -11.83 7.43 -24.74
C GLY A 206 -10.44 7.90 -24.31
N GLU A 207 -10.36 8.62 -23.19
CA GLU A 207 -9.12 9.25 -22.69
C GLU A 207 -8.55 8.54 -21.46
N ASN A 208 -9.40 7.83 -20.71
CA ASN A 208 -9.04 7.18 -19.46
C ASN A 208 -8.73 5.69 -19.65
N GLU A 209 -7.95 5.11 -18.73
CA GLU A 209 -7.59 3.69 -18.71
C GLU A 209 -8.84 2.80 -18.72
N ASP A 210 -9.81 3.08 -17.85
CA ASP A 210 -11.03 2.29 -17.65
C ASP A 210 -11.92 2.13 -18.90
N GLN A 211 -11.70 2.94 -19.94
CA GLN A 211 -12.46 2.87 -21.20
C GLN A 211 -11.86 1.87 -22.20
N HIS A 212 -10.69 1.31 -21.89
CA HIS A 212 -9.89 0.46 -22.77
C HIS A 212 -9.70 -0.98 -22.24
N ASP A 213 -10.44 -1.35 -21.19
CA ASP A 213 -10.45 -2.68 -20.56
C ASP A 213 -11.24 -3.74 -21.37
#